data_AF-A0A1H6RQH6-F1
#
_entry.id   AF-A0A1H6RQH6-F1
#
_cell.length_a   1.000
_cell.length_b   1.000
_cell.length_c   1.000
_cell.angle_alpha   90.00
_cell.angle_beta   90.00
_cell.angle_gamma   90.00
#
_symmetry.space_group_name_H-M   'P 1'
#
loop_
_entity.id
_entity.type
_entity.pdbx_description
1 polymer ?
#
loop_
_entity_poly.entity_id
_entity_poly.type
_entity_poly.pdbx_seq_one_letter_code
_entity_poly.pdbx_strand_id
1 'polypeptide(L)'
;MASRQSGPGVDETSGLGSLPEPTAYAETAGHTRPSADSPATKRTPEDPPLRNPALYAQTDHFRERLHQQGRYVSVPIVSEAITDGQIRWNTTDGWRFALLKDGIRYVVVVSDTETHSPVVVTGWTEVDDWETAIDSDRWHDTDVHTIKLRADLSDNHDAQIPDLIRPRIVSRPFDIGDHRVTTEAGNGSVGCVDCGGRFRSKAELARRHCRS
;
A
#
# COMPACT_ATOMS: atom_id res chain seq x y z
N MET A 1 36.46 -31.63 52.93
CA MET A 1 35.74 -31.73 54.21
C MET A 1 34.49 -30.85 54.09
N ALA A 2 33.32 -31.49 53.92
CA ALA A 2 32.18 -31.51 54.88
C ALA A 2 31.38 -30.18 54.88
N SER A 3 30.18 -30.09 54.29
CA SER A 3 28.85 -30.69 54.60
C SER A 3 27.95 -29.81 55.50
N ARG A 4 26.86 -29.34 54.87
CA ARG A 4 25.43 -29.24 55.29
C ARG A 4 24.98 -28.46 56.54
N GLN A 5 23.95 -27.62 56.35
CA GLN A 5 22.61 -27.53 57.00
C GLN A 5 21.84 -26.39 56.27
N SER A 6 20.63 -26.46 55.67
CA SER A 6 19.28 -27.05 55.90
C SER A 6 18.28 -26.17 56.68
N GLY A 7 17.43 -25.42 55.93
CA GLY A 7 16.00 -25.01 56.16
C GLY A 7 15.61 -24.23 57.44
N PRO A 8 14.37 -23.69 57.59
CA PRO A 8 13.10 -23.78 56.81
C PRO A 8 12.61 -22.38 56.34
N GLY A 9 11.50 -22.10 55.65
CA GLY A 9 10.29 -22.78 55.21
C GLY A 9 9.22 -21.67 55.06
N VAL A 10 8.53 -21.58 53.92
CA VAL A 10 7.28 -20.79 53.78
C VAL A 10 6.30 -21.57 52.92
N ASP A 11 5.09 -21.69 53.45
CA ASP A 11 3.92 -22.39 52.93
C ASP A 11 3.51 -21.89 51.55
N GLU A 12 3.36 -22.84 50.62
CA GLU A 12 2.73 -22.63 49.32
C GLU A 12 1.22 -22.85 49.49
N THR A 13 0.44 -21.78 49.36
CA THR A 13 -1.04 -21.86 49.36
C THR A 13 -1.53 -22.04 47.94
N SER A 14 -2.42 -23.01 47.77
CA SER A 14 -2.95 -23.51 46.51
C SER A 14 -3.87 -22.53 45.78
N GLY A 15 -3.88 -22.63 44.44
CA GLY A 15 -5.07 -22.42 43.63
C GLY A 15 -4.92 -21.39 42.52
N LEU A 16 -4.74 -21.86 41.28
CA LEU A 16 -5.44 -21.39 40.07
C LEU A 16 -5.08 -22.33 38.91
N GLY A 17 -6.11 -22.73 38.14
CA GLY A 17 -6.16 -23.95 37.34
C GLY A 17 -5.20 -24.05 36.16
N SER A 18 -4.83 -25.30 35.89
CA SER A 18 -4.06 -25.76 34.73
C SER A 18 -4.81 -25.51 33.41
N LEU A 19 -4.17 -24.80 32.49
CA LEU A 19 -4.50 -24.80 31.07
C LEU A 19 -3.98 -26.11 30.45
N PRO A 20 -4.71 -26.78 29.54
CA PRO A 20 -4.20 -27.97 28.88
C PRO A 20 -3.18 -27.59 27.79
N GLU A 21 -2.03 -28.29 27.79
CA GLU A 21 -1.06 -28.27 26.68
C GLU A 21 -1.69 -28.86 25.40
N PRO A 22 -1.46 -28.27 24.22
CA PRO A 22 -1.88 -28.90 22.97
C PRO A 22 -0.88 -29.99 22.59
N THR A 23 -1.31 -31.24 22.77
CA THR A 23 -0.66 -32.46 22.27
C THR A 23 -0.45 -32.40 20.77
N ALA A 24 0.74 -32.82 20.35
CA ALA A 24 1.13 -32.90 18.97
C ALA A 24 0.92 -34.32 18.39
N TYR A 25 0.64 -34.36 17.09
CA TYR A 25 0.77 -35.47 16.12
C TYR A 25 -0.17 -36.69 16.25
N ALA A 26 -1.17 -36.73 15.37
CA ALA A 26 -1.66 -37.99 14.80
C ALA A 26 -2.02 -37.76 13.31
N GLU A 27 -1.27 -38.43 12.45
CA GLU A 27 -1.50 -38.53 11.01
C GLU A 27 -2.80 -39.28 10.71
N THR A 28 -3.64 -38.72 9.84
CA THR A 28 -4.54 -39.53 9.01
C THR A 28 -4.38 -39.07 7.57
N ALA A 29 -3.72 -39.94 6.81
CA ALA A 29 -3.51 -39.82 5.38
C ALA A 29 -4.86 -39.88 4.64
N GLY A 30 -5.20 -38.76 4.02
CA GLY A 30 -6.10 -38.67 2.87
C GLY A 30 -5.40 -37.85 1.80
N HIS A 31 -4.34 -38.40 1.21
CA HIS A 31 -3.61 -37.79 0.09
C HIS A 31 -4.49 -37.83 -1.17
N THR A 32 -5.41 -36.88 -1.31
CA THR A 32 -5.85 -36.47 -2.63
C THR A 32 -4.80 -35.51 -3.16
N ARG A 33 -3.88 -36.04 -3.99
CA ARG A 33 -2.99 -35.20 -4.81
C ARG A 33 -3.83 -34.13 -5.51
N PRO A 34 -3.48 -32.84 -5.46
CA PRO A 34 -4.05 -31.89 -6.39
C PRO A 34 -3.74 -32.39 -7.79
N SER A 35 -4.78 -32.66 -8.57
CA SER A 35 -4.62 -33.06 -9.96
C SER A 35 -3.93 -31.90 -10.68
N ALA A 36 -2.65 -32.07 -10.99
CA ALA A 36 -1.90 -31.20 -11.87
C ALA A 36 -2.37 -31.45 -13.31
N ASP A 37 -3.60 -31.05 -13.62
CA ASP A 37 -4.06 -30.96 -15.01
C ASP A 37 -5.30 -30.06 -15.11
N SER A 38 -5.05 -28.78 -14.90
CA SER A 38 -5.81 -27.73 -15.57
C SER A 38 -4.80 -26.65 -15.87
N PRO A 39 -4.53 -26.29 -17.14
CA PRO A 39 -3.75 -25.10 -17.41
C PRO A 39 -4.53 -23.96 -16.78
N ALA A 40 -3.97 -23.34 -15.73
CA ALA A 40 -4.52 -22.10 -15.21
C ALA A 40 -4.57 -21.15 -16.41
N THR A 41 -5.78 -20.91 -16.93
CA THR A 41 -5.99 -20.02 -18.07
C THR A 41 -5.24 -18.74 -17.76
N LYS A 42 -4.27 -18.39 -18.60
CA LYS A 42 -3.46 -17.20 -18.39
C LYS A 42 -4.42 -16.01 -18.39
N ARG A 43 -4.57 -15.37 -17.23
CA ARG A 43 -5.51 -14.26 -17.06
C ARG A 43 -5.12 -13.10 -17.98
N THR A 44 -6.12 -12.42 -18.52
CA THR A 44 -5.95 -11.21 -19.32
C THR A 44 -6.28 -9.97 -18.49
N PRO A 45 -5.83 -8.76 -18.90
CA PRO A 45 -6.15 -7.53 -18.19
C PRO A 45 -7.66 -7.30 -17.99
N GLU A 46 -8.50 -7.85 -18.86
CA GLU A 46 -9.96 -7.74 -18.79
C GLU A 46 -10.60 -8.71 -17.79
N ASP A 47 -9.86 -9.69 -17.27
CA ASP A 47 -10.35 -10.59 -16.24
C ASP A 47 -10.40 -9.89 -14.87
N PRO A 48 -11.56 -9.84 -14.18
CA PRO A 48 -11.66 -9.23 -12.87
C PRO A 48 -10.66 -9.82 -11.85
N PRO A 49 -10.11 -8.99 -10.95
CA PRO A 49 -9.07 -9.40 -10.02
C PRO A 49 -9.58 -10.44 -9.02
N LEU A 50 -8.66 -11.29 -8.55
CA LEU A 50 -8.96 -12.31 -7.54
C LEU A 50 -9.30 -11.65 -6.20
N ARG A 51 -10.26 -12.23 -5.48
CA ARG A 51 -10.70 -11.74 -4.16
C ARG A 51 -10.01 -12.40 -2.98
N ASN A 52 -8.81 -12.95 -3.17
CA ASN A 52 -8.03 -13.55 -2.10
C ASN A 52 -6.80 -12.68 -1.78
N PRO A 53 -6.81 -11.93 -0.66
CA PRO A 53 -5.72 -11.03 -0.28
C PRO A 53 -4.36 -11.73 -0.15
N ALA A 54 -4.34 -13.01 0.24
CA ALA A 54 -3.10 -13.76 0.43
C ALA A 54 -2.33 -14.00 -0.88
N LEU A 55 -2.96 -13.78 -2.04
CA LEU A 55 -2.31 -13.89 -3.35
C LEU A 55 -1.58 -12.61 -3.76
N TYR A 56 -1.85 -11.48 -3.09
CA TYR A 56 -1.32 -10.18 -3.46
C TYR A 56 -0.05 -9.86 -2.68
N ALA A 57 1.07 -9.70 -3.40
CA ALA A 57 2.29 -9.14 -2.82
C ALA A 57 2.22 -7.61 -2.78
N GLN A 58 2.98 -7.00 -1.88
CA GLN A 58 3.06 -5.54 -1.76
C GLN A 58 4.27 -5.01 -2.53
N THR A 59 4.04 -4.09 -3.46
CA THR A 59 5.13 -3.36 -4.13
C THR A 59 5.92 -2.52 -3.12
N ASP A 60 7.20 -2.25 -3.40
CA ASP A 60 8.00 -1.31 -2.60
C ASP A 60 7.31 0.06 -2.52
N HIS A 61 6.77 0.53 -3.66
CA HIS A 61 6.03 1.78 -3.72
C HIS A 61 4.86 1.81 -2.73
N PHE A 62 4.03 0.77 -2.71
CA PHE A 62 2.91 0.68 -1.77
C PHE A 62 3.40 0.68 -0.31
N ARG A 63 4.43 -0.11 0.00
CA ARG A 63 5.01 -0.17 1.36
C ARG A 63 5.51 1.20 1.84
N GLU A 64 6.21 1.94 0.99
CA GLU A 64 6.65 3.30 1.31
C GLU A 64 5.46 4.24 1.58
N ARG A 65 4.35 4.10 0.86
CA ARG A 65 3.17 4.95 1.04
C ARG A 65 2.44 4.72 2.36
N LEU A 66 2.50 3.51 2.93
CA LEU A 66 1.87 3.19 4.22
C LEU A 66 2.43 4.02 5.39
N HIS A 67 3.65 4.54 5.24
CA HIS A 67 4.32 5.34 6.28
C HIS A 67 4.20 6.85 6.04
N GLN A 68 3.58 7.29 4.95
CA GLN A 68 3.42 8.71 4.65
C GLN A 68 2.28 9.31 5.47
N GLN A 69 2.53 10.44 6.13
CA GLN A 69 1.47 11.17 6.84
C GLN A 69 0.37 11.65 5.88
N GLY A 70 -0.87 11.68 6.39
CA GLY A 70 -2.06 11.98 5.59
C GLY A 70 -2.43 10.87 4.59
N ARG A 71 -1.91 9.64 4.78
CA ARG A 71 -2.41 8.43 4.14
C ARG A 71 -3.05 7.55 5.20
N TYR A 72 -4.28 7.11 4.93
CA TYR A 72 -5.09 6.34 5.88
C TYR A 72 -5.35 4.90 5.40
N VAL A 73 -4.65 4.47 4.34
CA VAL A 73 -4.66 3.08 3.88
C VAL A 73 -3.73 2.26 4.77
N SER A 74 -4.18 1.06 5.14
CA SER A 74 -3.43 0.09 5.92
C SER A 74 -3.56 -1.31 5.30
N VAL A 75 -2.66 -2.23 5.67
CA VAL A 75 -2.71 -3.62 5.19
C VAL A 75 -4.03 -4.33 5.52
N PRO A 76 -4.61 -4.17 6.74
CA PRO A 76 -5.93 -4.73 7.02
C PRO A 76 -7.03 -4.18 6.09
N ILE A 77 -7.05 -2.86 5.86
CA ILE A 77 -8.02 -2.22 4.95
C ILE A 77 -7.85 -2.72 3.52
N VAL A 78 -6.62 -2.94 3.05
CA VAL A 78 -6.36 -3.52 1.73
C VAL A 78 -6.92 -4.94 1.63
N SER A 79 -6.73 -5.75 2.68
CA SER A 79 -7.24 -7.12 2.72
C SER A 79 -8.77 -7.14 2.68
N GLU A 80 -9.41 -6.25 3.44
CA GLU A 80 -10.86 -6.06 3.44
C GLU A 80 -11.36 -5.57 2.07
N ALA A 81 -10.67 -4.61 1.45
CA ALA A 81 -11.05 -4.09 0.14
C ALA A 81 -10.98 -5.17 -0.96
N ILE A 82 -9.94 -6.02 -0.96
CA ILE A 82 -9.81 -7.13 -1.90
C ILE A 82 -10.94 -8.15 -1.70
N THR A 83 -11.33 -8.41 -0.44
CA THR A 83 -12.37 -9.39 -0.11
C THR A 83 -13.75 -8.87 -0.48
N ASP A 84 -14.11 -7.70 0.05
CA ASP A 84 -15.49 -7.20 0.11
C ASP A 84 -15.73 -5.93 -0.73
N GLY A 85 -14.65 -5.27 -1.18
CA GLY A 85 -14.75 -4.04 -1.97
C GLY A 85 -15.40 -4.24 -3.33
N GLN A 86 -16.00 -3.18 -3.85
CA GLN A 86 -16.53 -3.13 -5.20
C GLN A 86 -15.38 -3.13 -6.21
N ILE A 87 -15.46 -3.99 -7.22
CA ILE A 87 -14.48 -4.02 -8.32
C ILE A 87 -14.82 -2.91 -9.32
N ARG A 88 -13.80 -2.13 -9.71
CA ARG A 88 -13.89 -1.03 -10.67
C ARG A 88 -12.75 -1.14 -11.68
N TRP A 89 -13.02 -0.84 -12.95
CA TRP A 89 -12.00 -0.77 -14.00
C TRP A 89 -11.77 0.67 -14.44
N ASN A 90 -10.51 1.03 -14.71
CA ASN A 90 -10.13 2.26 -15.41
C ASN A 90 -9.05 1.95 -16.45
N THR A 91 -9.09 2.64 -17.59
CA THR A 91 -8.10 2.56 -18.67
C THR A 91 -6.69 2.99 -18.26
N THR A 92 -6.52 3.82 -17.23
CA THR A 92 -5.19 4.34 -16.83
C THR A 92 -4.45 3.41 -15.88
N ASP A 93 -5.12 2.93 -14.82
CA ASP A 93 -4.47 2.16 -13.74
C ASP A 93 -5.01 0.72 -13.61
N GLY A 94 -5.90 0.29 -14.50
CA GLY A 94 -6.50 -1.05 -14.50
C GLY A 94 -7.53 -1.26 -13.39
N TRP A 95 -7.48 -2.44 -12.76
CA TRP A 95 -8.44 -2.88 -11.75
C TRP A 95 -8.23 -2.21 -10.38
N ARG A 96 -9.35 -1.87 -9.75
CA ARG A 96 -9.41 -1.28 -8.42
C ARG A 96 -10.44 -1.99 -7.57
N PHE A 97 -10.15 -2.11 -6.28
CA PHE A 97 -11.14 -2.39 -5.25
C PHE A 97 -11.50 -1.08 -4.55
N ALA A 98 -12.80 -0.81 -4.42
CA ALA A 98 -13.34 0.34 -3.70
C ALA A 98 -14.15 -0.14 -2.49
N LEU A 99 -13.67 0.14 -1.29
CA LEU A 99 -14.32 -0.20 -0.02
C LEU A 99 -14.81 1.09 0.65
N LEU A 100 -16.09 1.17 0.98
CA LEU A 100 -16.67 2.32 1.66
C LEU A 100 -16.82 2.01 3.16
N LYS A 101 -16.26 2.86 4.02
CA LYS A 101 -16.47 2.80 5.47
C LYS A 101 -16.53 4.21 6.03
N ASP A 102 -17.52 4.50 6.86
CA ASP A 102 -17.60 5.75 7.63
C ASP A 102 -17.46 7.00 6.72
N GLY A 103 -18.20 7.04 5.61
CA GLY A 103 -18.16 8.14 4.63
C GLY A 103 -16.87 8.26 3.82
N ILE A 104 -15.87 7.40 4.06
CA ILE A 104 -14.59 7.39 3.35
C ILE A 104 -14.49 6.17 2.42
N ARG A 105 -14.19 6.43 1.16
CA ARG A 105 -13.90 5.40 0.16
C ARG A 105 -12.40 5.11 0.13
N TYR A 106 -12.04 3.87 0.42
CA TYR A 106 -10.71 3.33 0.24
C TYR A 106 -10.59 2.73 -1.16
N VAL A 107 -9.68 3.27 -1.98
CA VAL A 107 -9.40 2.79 -3.32
C VAL A 107 -8.05 2.07 -3.31
N VAL A 108 -8.05 0.81 -3.74
CA VAL A 108 -6.86 -0.05 -3.80
C VAL A 108 -6.65 -0.48 -5.25
N VAL A 109 -5.52 -0.12 -5.83
CA VAL A 109 -5.14 -0.49 -7.20
C VAL A 109 -4.31 -1.76 -7.16
N VAL A 110 -4.68 -2.71 -8.00
CA VAL A 110 -3.96 -3.98 -8.13
C VAL A 110 -3.56 -4.23 -9.58
N SER A 111 -2.47 -4.98 -9.76
CA SER A 111 -2.09 -5.53 -11.06
C SER A 111 -1.84 -7.02 -10.87
N ASP A 112 -2.41 -7.85 -11.74
CA ASP A 112 -2.31 -9.31 -11.64
C ASP A 112 -1.98 -10.00 -12.96
N THR A 113 -1.82 -9.23 -14.03
CA THR A 113 -1.51 -9.73 -15.37
C THR A 113 -0.14 -9.29 -15.88
N GLU A 114 0.46 -8.27 -15.28
CA GLU A 114 1.77 -7.72 -15.69
C GLU A 114 2.94 -8.36 -14.93
N THR A 115 2.67 -9.10 -13.86
CA THR A 115 3.64 -9.73 -12.97
C THR A 115 3.37 -11.23 -12.84
N HIS A 116 4.38 -12.00 -12.40
CA HIS A 116 4.23 -13.45 -12.15
C HIS A 116 3.25 -13.78 -11.00
N SER A 117 2.89 -12.79 -10.19
CA SER A 117 1.93 -12.90 -9.09
C SER A 117 1.18 -11.59 -8.93
N PRO A 118 -0.09 -11.62 -8.48
CA PRO A 118 -0.84 -10.40 -8.19
C PRO A 118 -0.11 -9.48 -7.20
N VAL A 119 -0.19 -8.17 -7.43
CA VAL A 119 0.44 -7.15 -6.59
C VAL A 119 -0.50 -6.01 -6.27
N VAL A 120 -0.36 -5.46 -5.05
CA VAL A 120 -0.94 -4.18 -4.67
C VAL A 120 0.01 -3.07 -5.13
N VAL A 121 -0.46 -2.25 -6.07
CA VAL A 121 0.34 -1.19 -6.69
C VAL A 121 0.33 0.06 -5.80
N THR A 122 -0.87 0.49 -5.38
CA THR A 122 -1.06 1.68 -4.55
C THR A 122 -2.44 1.67 -3.90
N GLY A 123 -2.68 2.59 -2.98
CA GLY A 123 -4.01 2.87 -2.46
C GLY A 123 -4.14 4.28 -1.91
N TRP A 124 -5.38 4.78 -1.87
CA TRP A 124 -5.71 6.07 -1.29
C TRP A 124 -7.13 6.10 -0.72
N THR A 125 -7.48 7.24 -0.13
CA THR A 125 -8.80 7.53 0.42
C THR A 125 -9.41 8.73 -0.28
N GLU A 126 -10.73 8.70 -0.44
CA GLU A 126 -11.57 9.78 -0.96
C GLU A 126 -12.73 9.99 0.01
N VAL A 127 -13.21 11.23 0.16
CA VAL A 127 -14.48 11.47 0.84
C VAL A 127 -15.60 11.10 -0.11
N ASP A 128 -16.41 10.12 0.28
CA ASP A 128 -17.58 9.66 -0.47
C ASP A 128 -18.84 10.39 0.00
N ASP A 129 -19.00 10.48 1.32
CA ASP A 129 -20.07 11.17 2.01
C ASP A 129 -19.46 12.01 3.13
N TRP A 130 -19.56 13.33 2.98
CA TRP A 130 -18.97 14.29 3.90
C TRP A 130 -19.65 14.28 5.27
N GLU A 131 -20.98 14.21 5.31
CA GLU A 131 -21.73 14.25 6.56
C GLU A 131 -21.45 12.98 7.36
N THR A 132 -21.53 11.81 6.71
CA THR A 132 -21.19 10.53 7.34
C THR A 132 -19.73 10.47 7.81
N ALA A 133 -18.78 11.09 7.09
CA ALA A 133 -17.38 11.08 7.46
C ALA A 133 -17.06 11.97 8.68
N ILE A 134 -17.66 13.16 8.76
CA ILE A 134 -17.47 14.09 9.89
C ILE A 134 -18.20 13.61 11.14
N ASP A 135 -19.37 12.99 11.00
CA ASP A 135 -20.13 12.48 12.14
C ASP A 135 -19.58 11.15 12.69
N SER A 136 -18.54 10.58 12.06
CA SER A 136 -17.94 9.32 12.48
C SER A 136 -16.91 9.52 13.60
N ASP A 137 -17.06 8.76 14.69
CA ASP A 137 -16.07 8.68 15.78
C ASP A 137 -14.70 8.14 15.36
N ARG A 138 -14.60 7.58 14.14
CA ARG A 138 -13.35 7.05 13.59
C ARG A 138 -12.36 8.14 13.21
N TRP A 139 -12.85 9.30 12.77
CA TRP A 139 -12.03 10.32 12.13
C TRP A 139 -11.98 11.57 12.96
N HIS A 140 -10.80 12.20 13.02
CA HIS A 140 -10.73 13.59 13.44
C HIS A 140 -11.13 14.48 12.25
N ASP A 141 -11.75 15.63 12.48
CA ASP A 141 -12.13 16.59 11.42
C ASP A 141 -10.95 16.89 10.47
N THR A 142 -9.78 17.15 11.06
CA THR A 142 -8.50 17.34 10.34
C THR A 142 -8.17 16.20 9.37
N ASP A 143 -8.49 14.95 9.71
CA ASP A 143 -8.26 13.82 8.82
C ASP A 143 -9.19 13.85 7.63
N VAL A 144 -10.49 14.08 7.84
CA VAL A 144 -11.50 14.20 6.77
C VAL A 144 -11.16 15.36 5.83
N HIS A 145 -10.77 16.51 6.39
CA HIS A 145 -10.29 17.67 5.64
C HIS A 145 -9.00 17.35 4.86
N THR A 146 -8.07 16.59 5.45
CA THR A 146 -6.84 16.15 4.78
C THR A 146 -7.15 15.22 3.61
N ILE A 147 -8.06 14.27 3.78
CA ILE A 147 -8.50 13.36 2.71
C ILE A 147 -9.09 14.17 1.56
N LYS A 148 -10.00 15.10 1.86
CA LYS A 148 -10.61 15.98 0.85
C LYS A 148 -9.58 16.82 0.11
N LEU A 149 -8.71 17.52 0.82
CA LEU A 149 -7.67 18.36 0.20
C LEU A 149 -6.77 17.54 -0.74
N ARG A 150 -6.42 16.31 -0.37
CA ARG A 150 -5.59 15.45 -1.21
C ARG A 150 -6.32 14.95 -2.46
N ALA A 151 -7.61 14.66 -2.36
CA ALA A 151 -8.44 14.33 -3.53
C ALA A 151 -8.54 15.54 -4.47
N ASP A 152 -8.87 16.72 -3.92
CA ASP A 152 -8.98 17.96 -4.68
C ASP A 152 -7.67 18.32 -5.41
N LEU A 153 -6.52 18.16 -4.75
CA LEU A 153 -5.19 18.37 -5.36
C LEU A 153 -4.84 17.33 -6.43
N SER A 154 -5.39 16.12 -6.33
CA SER A 154 -5.20 15.06 -7.34
C SER A 154 -6.03 15.34 -8.58
N ASP A 155 -7.30 15.73 -8.39
CA ASP A 155 -8.22 16.03 -9.48
C ASP A 155 -7.82 17.32 -10.22
N ASN A 156 -7.33 18.30 -9.47
CA ASN A 156 -6.90 19.59 -10.00
C ASN A 156 -5.39 19.70 -10.17
N HIS A 157 -4.71 18.61 -10.52
CA HIS A 157 -3.25 18.62 -10.69
C HIS A 157 -2.74 19.71 -11.67
N ASP A 158 -3.56 20.11 -12.65
CA ASP A 158 -3.29 21.18 -13.60
C ASP A 158 -3.71 22.58 -13.10
N ALA A 159 -4.63 22.67 -12.14
CA ALA A 159 -5.04 23.93 -11.54
C ALA A 159 -4.00 24.34 -10.50
N GLN A 160 -2.93 24.97 -10.99
CA GLN A 160 -1.91 25.74 -10.28
C GLN A 160 -1.93 25.61 -8.75
N ILE A 161 -0.96 24.86 -8.23
CA ILE A 161 -0.45 25.08 -6.87
C ILE A 161 -0.27 26.60 -6.70
N PRO A 162 -0.88 27.25 -5.70
CA PRO A 162 -0.76 28.69 -5.53
C PRO A 162 0.69 29.12 -5.60
N ASP A 163 1.00 30.25 -6.25
CA ASP A 163 2.37 30.82 -6.34
C ASP A 163 3.08 31.02 -4.98
N LEU A 164 2.32 30.84 -3.89
CA LEU A 164 2.73 30.90 -2.49
C LEU A 164 3.36 29.58 -1.99
N ILE A 165 3.01 28.42 -2.55
CA ILE A 165 3.73 27.16 -2.34
C ILE A 165 4.71 27.03 -3.50
N ARG A 166 5.79 27.83 -3.45
CA ARG A 166 6.84 27.71 -4.46
C ARG A 166 7.51 26.35 -4.31
N PRO A 167 7.59 25.53 -5.37
CA PRO A 167 8.49 24.39 -5.40
C PRO A 167 9.86 24.88 -4.93
N ARG A 168 10.47 24.14 -3.99
CA ARG A 168 11.80 24.49 -3.48
C ARG A 168 12.72 24.75 -4.67
N ILE A 169 13.28 25.95 -4.76
CA ILE A 169 14.28 26.26 -5.81
C ILE A 169 15.47 25.34 -5.52
N VAL A 170 15.57 24.25 -6.26
CA VAL A 170 16.72 23.35 -6.18
C VAL A 170 17.78 23.94 -7.10
N SER A 171 18.58 24.85 -6.56
CA SER A 171 19.63 25.57 -7.30
C SER A 171 20.76 24.66 -7.80
N ARG A 172 20.86 23.44 -7.26
CA ARG A 172 21.85 22.44 -7.65
C ARG A 172 21.21 21.30 -8.45
N PRO A 173 21.84 20.82 -9.52
CA PRO A 173 21.40 19.59 -10.17
C PRO A 173 21.37 18.43 -9.16
N PHE A 174 20.36 17.57 -9.26
CA PHE A 174 20.17 16.40 -8.38
C PHE A 174 19.84 15.16 -9.20
N ASP A 175 20.12 13.97 -8.66
CA ASP A 175 20.03 12.73 -9.41
C ASP A 175 18.62 12.14 -9.39
N ILE A 176 18.11 11.76 -10.58
CA ILE A 176 16.93 10.93 -10.77
C ILE A 176 17.28 9.80 -11.74
N GLY A 177 17.41 8.58 -11.23
CA GLY A 177 17.92 7.46 -12.01
C GLY A 177 19.36 7.73 -12.47
N ASP A 178 19.64 7.52 -13.76
CA ASP A 178 20.95 7.78 -14.35
C ASP A 178 21.15 9.25 -14.78
N HIS A 179 20.21 10.14 -14.46
CA HIS A 179 20.24 11.55 -14.91
C HIS A 179 20.48 12.50 -13.76
N ARG A 180 21.42 13.44 -13.95
CA ARG A 180 21.56 14.60 -13.10
C ARG A 180 20.70 15.74 -13.64
N VAL A 181 19.62 16.08 -12.96
CA VAL A 181 18.59 16.97 -13.49
C VAL A 181 18.50 18.31 -12.78
N THR A 182 18.09 19.33 -13.53
CA THR A 182 17.68 20.65 -13.03
C THR A 182 16.23 20.94 -13.40
N THR A 183 15.59 21.81 -12.63
CA THR A 183 14.24 22.30 -12.94
C THR A 183 14.10 23.73 -12.43
N GLU A 184 13.39 24.55 -13.19
CA GLU A 184 13.01 25.89 -12.76
C GLU A 184 11.64 25.83 -12.07
N ALA A 185 11.40 26.69 -11.10
CA ALA A 185 10.10 26.77 -10.44
C ALA A 185 9.00 27.05 -11.48
N GLY A 186 7.94 26.23 -11.47
CA GLY A 186 6.84 26.32 -12.43
C GLY A 186 7.07 25.60 -13.76
N ASN A 187 8.23 24.97 -13.97
CA ASN A 187 8.51 24.24 -15.20
C ASN A 187 7.89 22.83 -15.14
N GLY A 188 7.00 22.48 -16.08
CA GLY A 188 6.37 21.15 -16.18
C GLY A 188 7.30 20.04 -16.70
N SER A 189 8.61 20.25 -16.62
CA SER A 189 9.62 19.30 -17.07
C SER A 189 10.94 19.49 -16.30
N VAL A 190 11.75 18.44 -16.28
CA VAL A 190 13.13 18.50 -15.77
C VAL A 190 14.10 18.29 -16.93
N GLY A 191 15.23 19.00 -16.89
CA GLY A 191 16.31 18.87 -17.89
C GLY A 191 17.50 18.15 -17.28
N CYS A 192 18.04 17.15 -17.97
CA CYS A 192 19.31 16.52 -17.59
C CYS A 192 20.49 17.41 -18.02
N VAL A 193 21.41 17.71 -17.11
CA VAL A 193 22.60 18.53 -17.40
C VAL A 193 23.67 17.77 -18.17
N ASP A 194 23.64 16.43 -18.11
CA ASP A 194 24.66 15.59 -18.75
C ASP A 194 24.28 15.26 -20.20
N CYS A 195 23.05 14.77 -20.45
CA CYS A 195 22.61 14.38 -21.81
C CYS A 195 21.72 15.42 -22.51
N GLY A 196 21.36 16.52 -21.85
CA GLY A 196 20.47 17.56 -22.40
C GLY A 196 19.00 17.13 -22.59
N GLY A 197 18.63 15.91 -22.16
CA GLY A 197 17.26 15.40 -22.28
C GLY A 197 16.26 16.21 -21.43
N ARG A 198 15.07 16.47 -21.97
CA ARG A 198 13.94 17.03 -21.21
C ARG A 198 12.89 15.96 -20.97
N PHE A 199 12.42 15.85 -19.74
CA PHE A 199 11.53 14.79 -19.30
C PHE A 199 10.36 15.37 -18.53
N ARG A 200 9.14 14.91 -18.82
CA ARG A 200 7.91 15.34 -18.16
C ARG A 200 7.43 14.36 -17.08
N SER A 201 8.00 13.16 -17.03
CA SER A 201 7.66 12.16 -16.04
C SER A 201 8.88 11.35 -15.58
N LYS A 202 8.76 10.74 -14.39
CA LYS A 202 9.76 9.79 -13.89
C LYS A 202 9.86 8.54 -14.78
N ALA A 203 8.76 8.12 -15.40
CA ALA A 203 8.76 6.97 -16.30
C ALA A 203 9.62 7.23 -17.55
N GLU A 204 9.60 8.45 -18.10
CA GLU A 204 10.48 8.82 -19.21
C GLU A 204 11.96 8.83 -18.81
N LEU A 205 12.28 9.34 -17.61
CA LEU A 205 13.63 9.30 -17.04
C LEU A 205 14.14 7.86 -16.87
N ALA A 206 13.28 6.94 -16.42
CA ALA A 206 13.65 5.54 -16.22
C ALA A 206 13.84 4.76 -17.53
N ARG A 207 13.09 5.09 -18.59
CA ARG A 207 13.16 4.37 -19.88
C ARG A 207 14.39 4.75 -20.71
N ARG A 208 14.86 6.00 -20.59
CA ARG A 208 15.96 6.51 -21.39
C ARG A 208 17.20 6.61 -20.53
N HIS A 209 18.18 5.74 -20.74
CA HIS A 209 19.46 5.87 -20.06
C HIS A 209 20.17 7.17 -20.46
N CYS A 210 20.81 7.81 -19.49
CA CYS A 210 21.74 8.89 -19.76
C CYS A 210 22.93 8.32 -20.52
N ARG A 211 23.06 8.69 -21.80
CA ARG A 211 24.23 8.37 -22.61
C ARG A 211 25.03 9.67 -22.72
N SER A 212 26.01 9.83 -21.84
CA SER A 212 27.05 10.85 -21.93
C SER A 212 27.97 10.57 -23.12
#